data_AF-A0A0R3BKR0-F1
#
_entry.id   AF-A0A0R3BKR0-F1
#
_cell.length_a   1.000
_cell.length_b   1.000
_cell.length_c   1.000
_cell.angle_alpha   90.00
_cell.angle_beta   90.00
_cell.angle_gamma   90.00
#
_symmetry.space_group_name_H-M   'P 1'
#
loop_
_entity.id
_entity.type
_entity.pdbx_description
1 polymer ?
#
loop_
_entity_poly.entity_id
_entity_poly.type
_entity_poly.pdbx_seq_one_letter_code
_entity_poly.pdbx_strand_id
1 'polypeptide(L)'
;MAVKARERYRVDLIGLQAACEANYARLMRLLPDMRHTPEARRIAVTHGDQMLGVLTLEVIVNCPYTTTLRVRQEHSLPWLPVPQLEVQVYHDARMAEVISAEHARRFRSIYPYPNVFMHQPDEKAQLNVFLGEWLSHCLALGHEFEVVR
;
A
#
# COMPACT_ATOMS: atom_id res chain seq x y z
N MET A 1 15.02 16.37 37.31
CA MET A 1 14.54 15.09 36.76
C MET A 1 15.29 14.83 35.47
N ALA A 2 15.98 13.69 35.34
CA ALA A 2 16.68 13.35 34.11
C ALA A 2 15.66 12.90 33.06
N VAL A 3 15.54 13.64 31.95
CA VAL A 3 14.75 13.19 30.80
C VAL A 3 15.44 11.96 30.25
N LYS A 4 14.83 10.79 30.41
CA LYS A 4 15.31 9.51 29.88
C LYS A 4 15.46 9.70 28.37
N ALA A 5 16.69 9.63 27.87
CA ALA A 5 16.95 9.76 26.43
C ALA A 5 16.11 8.71 25.71
N ARG A 6 15.19 9.16 24.84
CA ARG A 6 14.31 8.29 24.08
C ARG A 6 15.19 7.39 23.22
N GLU A 7 14.97 6.08 23.32
CA GLU A 7 15.78 5.07 22.64
C GLU A 7 15.80 5.36 21.14
N ARG A 8 17.00 5.36 20.53
CA ARG A 8 17.16 5.76 19.13
C ARG A 8 16.55 4.67 18.26
N TYR A 9 15.52 5.03 17.48
CA TYR A 9 14.83 4.08 16.59
C TYR A 9 15.82 3.37 15.66
N ARG A 10 15.68 2.03 15.58
CA ARG A 10 16.45 1.17 14.68
C ARG A 10 15.46 0.56 13.69
N VAL A 11 15.75 0.69 12.40
CA VAL A 11 14.92 0.10 11.36
C VAL A 11 14.96 -1.42 11.49
N ASP A 12 13.79 -2.03 11.65
CA ASP A 12 13.62 -3.47 11.49
C ASP A 12 13.58 -3.81 9.99
N LEU A 13 14.75 -4.07 9.43
CA LEU A 13 14.88 -4.42 8.01
C LEU A 13 14.22 -5.78 7.71
N ILE A 14 14.27 -6.72 8.65
CA ILE A 14 13.71 -8.06 8.47
C ILE A 14 12.19 -7.96 8.40
N GLY A 15 11.58 -7.24 9.34
CA GLY A 15 10.14 -6.98 9.34
C GLY A 15 9.68 -6.24 8.08
N LEU A 16 10.45 -5.24 7.63
CA LEU A 16 10.15 -4.53 6.39
C LEU A 16 10.20 -5.45 5.16
N GLN A 17 11.24 -6.28 5.03
CA GLN A 17 11.36 -7.23 3.92
C GLN A 17 10.20 -8.25 3.91
N ALA A 18 9.86 -8.80 5.08
CA ALA A 18 8.74 -9.72 5.22
C ALA A 18 7.41 -9.07 4.82
N ALA A 19 7.18 -7.80 5.18
CA ALA A 19 6.00 -7.06 4.76
C ALA A 19 5.96 -6.90 3.23
N CYS A 20 7.09 -6.54 2.59
CA CYS A 20 7.17 -6.37 1.15
C CYS A 20 6.95 -7.68 0.38
N GLU A 21 7.49 -8.81 0.84
CA GLU A 21 7.25 -10.13 0.25
C GLU A 21 5.77 -10.54 0.38
N ALA A 22 5.18 -10.33 1.54
CA ALA A 22 3.76 -10.61 1.77
C ALA A 22 2.86 -9.74 0.87
N ASN A 23 3.22 -8.46 0.68
CA ASN A 23 2.51 -7.55 -0.22
C ASN A 23 2.59 -8.00 -1.67
N TYR A 24 3.76 -8.46 -2.12
CA TYR A 24 3.92 -9.05 -3.45
C TYR A 24 2.98 -10.25 -3.64
N ALA A 25 2.96 -11.18 -2.69
CA ALA A 25 2.10 -12.36 -2.77
C ALA A 25 0.61 -12.00 -2.83
N ARG A 26 0.17 -10.99 -2.06
CA ARG A 26 -1.21 -10.49 -2.10
C ARG A 26 -1.55 -9.83 -3.44
N LEU A 27 -0.64 -9.00 -3.97
CA LEU A 27 -0.82 -8.36 -5.27
C LEU A 27 -0.87 -9.38 -6.40
N MET A 28 -0.07 -10.44 -6.36
CA MET A 28 -0.14 -11.51 -7.37
C MET A 28 -1.46 -12.30 -7.31
N ARG A 29 -2.15 -12.32 -6.16
CA ARG A 29 -3.50 -12.89 -6.06
C ARG A 29 -4.57 -11.91 -6.57
N LEU A 30 -4.40 -10.63 -6.26
CA LEU A 30 -5.34 -9.57 -6.63
C LEU A 30 -5.15 -9.05 -8.05
N LEU A 31 -4.01 -9.23 -8.70
CA LEU A 31 -3.75 -8.76 -10.06
C LEU A 31 -2.65 -9.63 -10.70
N PRO A 32 -2.93 -10.93 -10.94
CA PRO A 32 -1.91 -11.91 -11.36
C PRO A 32 -1.24 -11.54 -12.68
N ASP A 33 -1.97 -10.89 -13.58
CA ASP A 33 -1.51 -10.60 -14.95
C ASP A 33 -1.09 -9.14 -15.17
N MET A 34 -0.71 -8.42 -14.10
CA MET A 34 -0.31 -7.01 -14.16
C MET A 34 0.82 -6.70 -15.15
N ARG A 35 1.58 -7.72 -15.58
CA ARG A 35 2.70 -7.60 -16.53
C ARG A 35 2.26 -7.63 -17.98
N HIS A 36 1.18 -8.35 -18.29
CA HIS A 36 0.73 -8.60 -19.66
C HIS A 36 -0.51 -7.79 -20.00
N THR A 37 -1.37 -7.55 -19.01
CA THR A 37 -2.63 -6.83 -19.16
C THR A 37 -2.64 -5.65 -18.19
N PRO A 38 -2.25 -4.44 -18.61
CA PRO A 38 -2.18 -3.26 -17.73
C PRO A 38 -3.56 -2.66 -17.41
N GLU A 39 -4.63 -3.45 -17.54
CA GLU A 39 -5.98 -2.98 -17.23
C GLU A 39 -6.13 -2.73 -15.73
N ALA A 40 -6.83 -1.66 -15.40
CA ALA A 40 -7.15 -1.36 -14.01
C ALA A 40 -8.13 -2.41 -13.49
N ARG A 41 -7.81 -3.03 -12.35
CA ARG A 41 -8.73 -3.92 -11.66
C ARG A 41 -9.42 -3.18 -10.52
N ARG A 42 -10.75 -3.34 -10.46
CA ARG A 42 -11.60 -2.74 -9.43
C ARG A 42 -12.20 -3.85 -8.56
N ILE A 43 -11.98 -3.75 -7.26
CA ILE A 43 -12.38 -4.74 -6.27
C ILE A 43 -13.34 -4.06 -5.30
N ALA A 44 -14.60 -4.46 -5.33
CA ALA A 44 -15.62 -3.98 -4.41
C ALA A 44 -15.39 -4.58 -3.03
N VAL A 45 -15.46 -3.79 -1.98
CA VAL A 45 -15.40 -4.26 -0.59
C VAL A 45 -16.72 -3.93 0.10
N THR A 46 -17.42 -4.96 0.59
CA THR A 46 -18.69 -4.82 1.29
C THR A 46 -18.62 -5.45 2.68
N HIS A 47 -19.49 -4.99 3.58
CA HIS A 47 -19.75 -5.60 4.87
C HIS A 47 -21.26 -5.66 5.09
N GLY A 48 -21.84 -6.86 5.02
CA GLY A 48 -23.29 -7.01 4.87
C GLY A 48 -23.77 -6.32 3.59
N ASP A 49 -24.84 -5.52 3.69
CA ASP A 49 -25.41 -4.77 2.57
C ASP A 49 -24.70 -3.42 2.32
N GLN A 50 -23.72 -3.06 3.15
CA GLN A 50 -23.02 -1.78 3.02
C GLN A 50 -21.76 -1.91 2.15
N MET A 51 -21.66 -1.09 1.11
CA MET A 51 -20.41 -0.90 0.36
C MET A 51 -19.46 -0.02 1.16
N LEU A 52 -18.29 -0.56 1.51
CA LEU A 52 -17.22 0.16 2.21
C LEU A 52 -16.35 0.96 1.25
N GLY A 53 -16.29 0.53 -0.01
CA GLY A 53 -15.62 1.23 -1.09
C GLY A 53 -15.16 0.26 -2.17
N VAL A 54 -14.45 0.81 -3.17
CA VAL A 54 -13.87 0.05 -4.27
C VAL A 54 -12.37 0.30 -4.29
N LEU A 55 -11.58 -0.77 -4.19
CA LEU A 55 -10.13 -0.69 -4.40
C LEU A 55 -9.85 -0.70 -5.90
N THR A 56 -9.14 0.30 -6.40
CA THR A 56 -8.65 0.34 -7.79
C THR A 56 -7.14 0.10 -7.79
N LEU A 57 -6.72 -0.92 -8.54
CA LEU A 57 -5.33 -1.27 -8.83
C LEU A 57 -5.05 -0.98 -10.31
N GLU A 58 -4.17 -0.02 -10.58
CA GLU A 58 -3.86 0.43 -11.95
C GLU A 58 -2.36 0.32 -12.21
N VAL A 59 -1.98 -0.28 -13.34
CA VAL A 59 -0.58 -0.31 -13.79
C VAL A 59 -0.23 1.03 -14.43
N ILE A 60 0.67 1.79 -13.80
CA ILE A 60 1.09 3.11 -14.30
C ILE A 60 2.36 3.01 -15.14
N VAL A 61 3.28 2.12 -14.76
CA VAL A 61 4.54 1.86 -15.48
C VAL A 61 4.80 0.37 -15.48
N ASN A 62 5.15 -0.19 -16.64
CA ASN A 62 5.50 -1.58 -16.80
C ASN A 62 6.89 -1.70 -17.44
N CYS A 63 7.83 -2.31 -16.72
CA CYS A 63 9.20 -2.58 -17.13
C CYS A 63 9.45 -4.10 -17.03
N PRO A 64 10.53 -4.64 -17.63
CA PRO A 64 10.75 -6.08 -17.70
C PRO A 64 10.74 -6.80 -16.34
N TYR A 65 11.34 -6.17 -15.32
CA TYR A 65 11.51 -6.73 -13.97
C TYR A 65 10.70 -6.00 -12.91
N THR A 66 10.08 -4.87 -13.26
CA THR A 66 9.40 -4.01 -12.29
C THR A 66 8.09 -3.46 -12.84
N THR A 67 7.08 -3.38 -11.99
CA THR A 67 5.79 -2.75 -12.31
C THR A 67 5.47 -1.72 -11.24
N THR A 68 5.07 -0.51 -11.64
CA THR A 68 4.59 0.50 -10.71
C THR A 68 3.07 0.53 -10.76
N LEU A 69 2.44 0.32 -9.61
CA LEU A 69 0.99 0.31 -9.45
C LEU A 69 0.54 1.59 -8.75
N ARG A 70 -0.63 2.10 -9.15
CA ARG A 70 -1.43 3.02 -8.34
C ARG A 70 -2.48 2.20 -7.61
N VAL A 71 -2.49 2.34 -6.29
CA VAL A 71 -3.45 1.69 -5.39
C VAL A 71 -4.27 2.80 -4.76
N ARG A 72 -5.58 2.86 -5.06
CA ARG A 72 -6.47 3.91 -4.54
C ARG A 72 -7.82 3.36 -4.12
N GLN A 73 -8.44 4.00 -3.16
CA GLN A 73 -9.85 3.76 -2.87
C GLN A 73 -10.72 4.63 -3.78
N GLU A 74 -11.88 4.13 -4.16
CA GLU A 74 -12.98 4.86 -4.75
C GLU A 74 -14.21 4.65 -3.86
N HIS A 75 -15.17 5.58 -3.93
CA HIS A 75 -16.42 5.50 -3.17
C HIS A 75 -16.19 5.34 -1.64
N SER A 76 -15.31 6.17 -1.07
CA SER A 76 -15.13 6.27 0.38
C SER A 76 -16.23 7.14 1.02
N LEU A 77 -16.30 7.12 2.35
CA LEU A 77 -17.14 8.04 3.11
C LEU A 77 -16.68 9.50 2.84
N PRO A 78 -17.61 10.47 2.62
CA PRO A 78 -17.25 11.84 2.19
C PRO A 78 -16.30 12.60 3.12
N TRP A 79 -16.26 12.22 4.39
CA TRP A 79 -15.42 12.83 5.42
C TRP A 79 -14.05 12.17 5.57
N LEU A 80 -13.81 11.04 4.90
CA LEU A 80 -12.55 10.30 4.98
C LEU A 80 -11.70 10.62 3.73
N PRO A 81 -10.45 11.10 3.89
CA PRO A 81 -9.55 11.25 2.75
C PRO A 81 -9.38 9.91 2.04
N VAL A 82 -9.35 9.98 0.71
CA VAL A 82 -9.24 8.80 -0.14
C VAL A 82 -7.77 8.39 -0.20
N PRO A 83 -7.37 7.24 0.39
CA PRO A 83 -5.98 6.82 0.34
C PRO A 83 -5.55 6.53 -1.09
N GLN A 84 -4.38 7.07 -1.47
CA GLN A 84 -3.70 6.75 -2.72
C GLN A 84 -2.22 6.48 -2.47
N LEU A 85 -1.76 5.31 -2.91
CA LEU A 85 -0.37 4.87 -2.84
C LEU A 85 0.17 4.59 -4.25
N GLU A 86 1.44 4.90 -4.48
CA GLU A 86 2.19 4.29 -5.59
C GLU A 86 3.05 3.16 -5.02
N VAL A 87 2.94 1.97 -5.62
CA VAL A 87 3.60 0.75 -5.16
C VAL A 87 4.54 0.26 -6.25
N GLN A 88 5.82 0.07 -5.91
CA GLN A 88 6.78 -0.58 -6.79
C GLN A 88 6.77 -2.07 -6.53
N VAL A 89 6.49 -2.85 -7.57
CA VAL A 89 6.54 -4.32 -7.57
C VAL A 89 7.83 -4.73 -8.28
N TYR A 90 8.64 -5.54 -7.62
CA TYR A 90 9.88 -6.15 -8.10
C TYR A 90 9.62 -7.65 -8.32
N HIS A 91 9.61 -8.08 -9.57
CA HIS A 91 9.22 -9.46 -9.93
C HIS A 91 10.33 -10.48 -9.72
N ASP A 92 11.58 -10.04 -9.85
CA ASP A 92 12.79 -10.82 -9.61
C ASP A 92 13.01 -11.06 -8.11
N ALA A 93 12.89 -10.00 -7.30
CA ALA A 93 13.00 -10.08 -5.84
C ALA A 93 11.73 -10.59 -5.17
N ARG A 94 10.60 -10.66 -5.89
CA ARG A 94 9.26 -11.02 -5.35
C ARG A 94 8.85 -10.14 -4.17
N MET A 95 9.07 -8.84 -4.31
CA MET A 95 8.79 -7.83 -3.28
C MET A 95 7.91 -6.72 -3.84
N ALA A 96 7.04 -6.16 -3.02
CA ALA A 96 6.27 -4.97 -3.36
C ALA A 96 6.33 -3.95 -2.22
N GLU A 97 6.71 -2.70 -2.55
CA GLU A 97 6.86 -1.64 -1.55
C GLU A 97 6.14 -0.35 -1.93
N VAL A 98 5.64 0.38 -0.94
CA VAL A 98 5.07 1.72 -1.12
C VAL A 98 6.18 2.73 -1.39
N ILE A 99 6.18 3.38 -2.56
CA ILE A 99 7.18 4.41 -2.94
C ILE A 99 6.66 5.85 -2.81
N SER A 100 5.34 6.04 -2.74
CA SER A 100 4.66 7.34 -2.61
C SER A 100 3.29 7.18 -1.93
N ALA A 101 2.85 8.18 -1.16
CA ALA A 101 1.51 8.24 -0.56
C ALA A 101 0.96 9.68 -0.57
N GLU A 102 -0.29 9.88 -1.01
CA GLU A 102 -1.06 11.14 -0.90
C GLU A 102 -0.25 12.45 -1.09
N HIS A 103 0.63 12.52 -2.10
CA HIS A 103 1.55 13.64 -2.47
C HIS A 103 2.94 13.66 -1.81
N ALA A 104 3.23 12.80 -0.84
CA ALA A 104 4.57 12.60 -0.31
C ALA A 104 5.34 11.58 -1.17
N ARG A 105 6.47 12.01 -1.77
CA ARG A 105 7.39 11.18 -2.54
C ARG A 105 8.72 11.03 -1.80
N ARG A 106 9.43 9.92 -2.02
CA ARG A 106 10.79 9.64 -1.49
C ARG A 106 10.84 9.61 0.05
N PHE A 107 10.14 8.64 0.65
CA PHE A 107 10.22 8.41 2.09
C PHE A 107 11.64 8.07 2.54
N ARG A 108 12.08 8.69 3.64
CA ARG A 108 13.34 8.32 4.29
C ARG A 108 13.14 7.06 5.12
N SER A 109 14.17 6.22 5.19
CA SER A 109 14.14 5.02 6.04
C SER A 109 14.03 5.36 7.53
N ILE A 110 14.50 6.54 7.93
CA ILE A 110 14.34 7.10 9.28
C ILE A 110 14.10 8.60 9.17
N TYR A 111 13.04 9.09 9.82
CA TYR A 111 12.85 10.52 10.08
C TYR A 111 13.34 10.88 11.49
N PRO A 112 14.11 11.97 11.66
CA PRO A 112 14.34 12.51 13.00
C PRO A 112 13.00 12.96 13.59
N TYR A 113 12.77 12.69 14.86
CA TYR A 113 11.54 13.09 15.54
C TYR A 113 11.85 13.91 16.80
N PRO A 114 11.17 15.05 17.01
CA PRO A 114 10.17 15.65 16.13
C PRO A 114 10.78 16.26 14.85
N ASN A 115 10.00 16.32 13.76
CA ASN A 115 10.34 17.08 12.56
C ASN A 115 9.16 18.00 12.18
N VAL A 116 9.43 19.01 11.35
CA VAL A 116 8.45 20.04 10.95
C VAL A 116 7.20 19.48 10.25
N PHE A 117 7.29 18.27 9.70
CA PHE A 117 6.18 17.56 9.05
C PHE A 117 5.58 16.45 9.93
N MET A 118 6.06 16.33 11.18
CA MET A 118 5.65 15.32 12.16
C MET A 118 5.71 13.85 11.70
N HIS A 119 6.51 13.53 10.67
CA HIS A 119 6.71 12.15 10.21
C HIS A 119 7.26 11.27 11.32
N GLN A 120 6.73 10.06 11.45
CA GLN A 120 7.25 9.12 12.43
C GLN A 120 8.60 8.54 11.96
N PRO A 121 9.47 8.12 12.88
CA PRO A 121 10.75 7.51 12.53
C PRO A 121 10.62 6.28 11.61
N ASP A 122 9.50 5.56 11.69
CA ASP A 122 9.22 4.28 11.02
C ASP A 122 8.16 4.39 9.91
N GLU A 123 7.86 5.60 9.43
CA GLU A 123 6.81 5.90 8.44
C GLU A 123 6.79 4.91 7.26
N LYS A 124 7.96 4.61 6.69
CA LYS A 124 8.11 3.67 5.57
C LYS A 124 7.65 2.26 5.93
N ALA A 125 7.94 1.79 7.15
CA ALA A 125 7.51 0.48 7.62
C ALA A 125 5.99 0.48 7.82
N GLN A 126 5.45 1.52 8.45
CA GLN A 126 4.00 1.66 8.67
C GLN A 126 3.22 1.67 7.36
N LEU A 127 3.69 2.39 6.33
CA LEU A 127 3.04 2.40 5.01
C LEU A 127 3.00 1.02 4.35
N ASN A 128 4.07 0.22 4.49
CA ASN A 128 4.10 -1.13 3.92
C ASN A 128 3.22 -2.11 4.70
N VAL A 129 3.11 -1.95 6.02
CA VAL A 129 2.15 -2.68 6.85
C VAL A 129 0.72 -2.30 6.45
N PHE A 130 0.43 -1.01 6.35
CA PHE A 130 -0.88 -0.49 5.93
C PHE A 130 -1.30 -1.04 4.56
N LEU A 131 -0.40 -1.01 3.56
CA LEU A 131 -0.67 -1.65 2.27
C LEU A 131 -1.04 -3.13 2.44
N GLY A 132 -0.31 -3.87 3.28
CA GLY A 132 -0.56 -5.27 3.52
C GLY A 132 -1.91 -5.56 4.18
N GLU A 133 -2.31 -4.74 5.15
CA GLU A 133 -3.63 -4.81 5.78
C GLU A 133 -4.74 -4.51 4.78
N TRP A 134 -4.56 -3.46 3.98
CA TRP A 134 -5.53 -3.05 2.98
C TRP A 134 -5.75 -4.14 1.91
N LEU A 135 -4.66 -4.70 1.37
CA LEU A 135 -4.75 -5.81 0.42
C LEU A 135 -5.32 -7.09 1.06
N SER A 136 -5.00 -7.36 2.33
CA SER A 136 -5.56 -8.51 3.06
C SER A 136 -7.07 -8.37 3.22
N HIS A 137 -7.54 -7.16 3.56
CA HIS A 137 -8.96 -6.86 3.68
C HIS A 137 -9.69 -7.06 2.35
N CYS A 138 -9.11 -6.56 1.24
CA CYS A 138 -9.65 -6.78 -0.09
C CYS A 138 -9.62 -8.25 -0.53
N LEU A 139 -8.66 -9.05 -0.08
CA LEU A 139 -8.68 -10.50 -0.35
C LEU A 139 -9.73 -11.26 0.47
N ALA A 140 -10.07 -10.78 1.67
CA ALA A 140 -11.00 -11.43 2.56
C ALA A 140 -12.47 -11.09 2.27
N LEU A 141 -12.75 -9.82 1.93
CA LEU A 141 -14.11 -9.30 1.74
C LEU A 141 -14.36 -8.78 0.32
N GLY A 142 -13.35 -8.81 -0.53
CA GLY A 142 -13.46 -8.28 -1.88
C GLY A 142 -14.18 -9.21 -2.84
N HIS A 143 -14.99 -8.64 -3.71
CA HIS A 143 -15.56 -9.29 -4.89
C HIS A 143 -15.34 -8.41 -6.12
N GLU A 144 -15.55 -8.97 -7.29
CA GLU A 144 -15.46 -8.21 -8.53
C GLU A 144 -16.50 -7.09 -8.53
N PHE A 145 -16.08 -5.86 -8.84
CA PHE A 145 -16.99 -4.73 -8.88
C PHE A 145 -17.86 -4.81 -10.15
N GLU A 146 -19.09 -5.29 -9.99
CA GLU A 146 -20.10 -5.26 -11.05
C GLU A 146 -20.79 -3.90 -11.07
N VAL A 147 -20.68 -3.18 -12.20
CA VAL A 147 -21.53 -2.01 -12.45
C VAL A 147 -22.90 -2.54 -12.85
N VAL A 148 -23.85 -2.56 -11.91
CA VAL A 148 -25.26 -2.80 -12.23
C VAL A 148 -25.70 -1.67 -13.17
N ARG A 149 -25.96 -2.03 -14.43
CA ARG A 149 -26.50 -1.13 -15.46
C ARG A 149 -28.01 -0.99 -15.35
#